data_AF-K5UTU8-F1
#
_entry.id   AF-K5UTU8-F1
#
_cell.length_a   1.000
_cell.length_b   1.000
_cell.length_c   1.000
_cell.angle_alpha   90.00
_cell.angle_beta   90.00
_cell.angle_gamma   90.00
#
_symmetry.space_group_name_H-M   'P 1'
#
loop_
_entity.id
_entity.type
_entity.pdbx_description
1 polymer ?
#
loop_
_entity_poly.entity_id
_entity_poly.type
_entity_poly.pdbx_seq_one_letter_code
_entity_poly.pdbx_strand_id
1 'polypeptide(L)'
;MLDLFVRTSKPPPAPLATSQEIRDRGSTFIANAFRASNDEEARKAVNYLKNVMHGQKRATHEMYAWRCMVLKQGKTGLGGEEEFEVKQGNEDDGEKFGSARVMKIMQAEGVIDAVVVVSRWYGGEMLGPARFNHIEICAREACRAFRLRDEIEEEVATLRSLDDILATLRSELAAVKSQPEEAKTNAKKPDYDALLATSDVNKVRRLVAAREKAIQSVKMSIQKSKAQPNKK
;
A
#
# COMPACT_ATOMS: atom_id res chain seq x y z
N MET A 1 -19.74 33.83 11.17
CA MET A 1 -19.25 33.16 12.39
C MET A 1 -19.83 31.77 12.39
N LEU A 2 -19.01 30.74 12.61
CA LEU A 2 -19.22 29.30 12.34
C LEU A 2 -18.78 28.83 10.94
N ASP A 3 -17.48 28.98 10.65
CA ASP A 3 -16.84 28.01 9.77
C ASP A 3 -16.71 26.69 10.52
N LEU A 4 -17.35 25.72 9.91
CA LEU A 4 -17.47 24.32 10.27
C LEU A 4 -16.05 23.72 10.36
N PHE A 5 -15.54 23.56 11.59
CA PHE A 5 -14.38 22.71 11.83
C PHE A 5 -14.75 21.28 11.46
N VAL A 6 -14.56 20.92 10.18
CA VAL A 6 -14.46 19.53 9.78
C VAL A 6 -13.18 19.00 10.41
N ARG A 7 -13.29 18.47 11.63
CA ARG A 7 -12.25 17.62 12.21
C ARG A 7 -12.24 16.33 11.40
N THR A 8 -11.57 16.34 10.24
CA THR A 8 -11.21 15.09 9.58
C THR A 8 -10.15 14.42 10.45
N SER A 9 -10.57 13.68 11.48
CA SER A 9 -9.65 12.78 12.17
C SER A 9 -9.21 11.75 11.13
N LYS A 10 -7.95 11.82 10.67
CA LYS A 10 -7.34 10.72 9.91
C LYS A 10 -7.63 9.41 10.68
N PRO A 11 -8.00 8.32 9.99
CA PRO A 11 -8.21 7.05 10.67
C PRO A 11 -6.94 6.64 11.43
N PRO A 12 -7.08 5.86 12.52
CA PRO A 12 -5.92 5.38 13.25
C PRO A 12 -4.97 4.59 12.33
N PRO A 13 -3.65 4.62 12.57
CA PRO A 13 -2.71 3.81 11.80
C PRO A 13 -3.11 2.33 11.85
N ALA A 14 -3.24 1.70 10.69
CA ALA A 14 -3.49 0.27 10.57
C ALA A 14 -2.30 -0.40 9.87
N PRO A 15 -1.86 -1.58 10.32
CA PRO A 15 -0.78 -2.29 9.65
C PRO A 15 -1.28 -2.73 8.27
N LEU A 16 -0.54 -2.37 7.23
CA LEU A 16 -0.79 -2.90 5.89
C LEU A 16 -0.30 -4.35 5.82
N ALA A 17 0.68 -4.76 6.62
CA ALA A 17 1.12 -6.16 6.69
C ALA A 17 1.59 -6.59 8.07
N THR A 18 1.44 -7.89 8.35
CA THR A 18 1.89 -8.54 9.58
C THR A 18 2.58 -9.86 9.21
N SER A 19 3.74 -10.15 9.82
CA SER A 19 4.45 -11.42 9.60
C SER A 19 3.74 -12.59 10.27
N GLN A 20 4.21 -13.82 10.00
CA GLN A 20 3.89 -14.92 10.88
C GLN A 20 4.55 -14.72 12.24
N GLU A 21 3.92 -15.31 13.26
CA GLU A 21 4.46 -15.31 14.62
C GLU A 21 5.54 -16.37 14.75
N ILE A 22 6.71 -15.97 15.26
CA ILE A 22 7.79 -16.90 15.61
C ILE A 22 7.86 -17.05 17.13
N ARG A 23 7.90 -18.30 17.60
CA ARG A 23 8.14 -18.65 19.01
C ARG A 23 9.45 -19.40 19.17
N ASP A 24 10.29 -18.97 20.10
CA ASP A 24 11.55 -19.63 20.47
C ASP A 24 11.81 -19.43 21.96
N ARG A 25 11.91 -20.53 22.72
CA ARG A 25 12.21 -20.55 24.16
C ARG A 25 11.40 -19.51 24.97
N GLY A 26 10.08 -19.56 24.77
CA GLY A 26 9.11 -18.67 25.41
C GLY A 26 9.07 -17.24 24.83
N SER A 27 10.06 -16.84 24.04
CA SER A 27 10.05 -15.55 23.36
C SER A 27 9.16 -15.60 22.13
N THR A 28 8.46 -14.50 21.85
CA THR A 28 7.58 -14.36 20.68
C THR A 28 8.00 -13.15 19.85
N PHE A 29 7.98 -13.28 18.51
CA PHE A 29 8.31 -12.22 17.56
C PHE A 29 7.20 -12.08 16.53
N ILE A 30 6.79 -10.84 16.26
CA ILE A 30 5.85 -10.47 15.20
C ILE A 30 6.32 -9.16 14.59
N ALA A 31 6.30 -9.04 13.26
CA ALA A 31 6.54 -7.77 12.58
C ALA A 31 5.23 -7.18 12.05
N ASN A 32 5.07 -5.86 12.16
CA ASN A 32 3.98 -5.10 11.56
C ASN A 32 4.57 -3.99 10.67
N ALA A 33 4.06 -3.85 9.45
CA ALA A 33 4.44 -2.82 8.50
C ALA A 33 3.27 -1.85 8.27
N PHE A 34 3.54 -0.56 8.43
CA PHE A 34 2.56 0.53 8.28
C PHE A 34 3.02 1.48 7.17
N ARG A 35 2.06 2.11 6.50
CA ARG A 35 2.35 3.24 5.62
C ARG A 35 2.84 4.43 6.45
N ALA A 36 3.86 5.13 5.97
CA ALA A 36 4.37 6.35 6.55
C ALA A 36 5.05 7.19 5.47
N SER A 37 4.61 8.43 5.27
CA SER A 37 5.24 9.32 4.27
C SER A 37 6.33 10.21 4.87
N ASN A 38 6.52 10.15 6.19
CA ASN A 38 7.57 10.87 6.91
C ASN A 38 7.77 10.26 8.30
N ASP A 39 8.81 10.77 8.96
CA ASP A 39 9.21 10.42 10.33
C ASP A 39 8.10 10.62 11.39
N GLU A 40 7.27 11.64 11.24
CA GLU A 40 6.16 11.90 12.18
C GLU A 40 5.08 10.82 12.07
N GLU A 41 4.69 10.45 10.85
CA GLU A 41 3.73 9.36 10.61
C GLU A 41 4.29 8.00 11.04
N ALA A 42 5.57 7.74 10.80
CA ALA A 42 6.26 6.54 11.28
C ALA A 42 6.17 6.44 12.81
N ARG A 43 6.52 7.51 13.54
CA ARG A 43 6.38 7.56 15.01
C ARG A 43 4.94 7.40 15.48
N LYS A 44 3.97 7.98 14.78
CA LYS A 44 2.54 7.81 15.12
C LYS A 44 2.11 6.34 15.02
N ALA A 45 2.53 5.64 13.97
CA ALA A 45 2.24 4.21 13.81
C ALA A 45 2.92 3.35 14.90
N VAL A 46 4.19 3.61 15.22
CA VAL A 46 4.91 2.92 16.31
C VAL A 46 4.20 3.15 17.66
N ASN A 47 3.84 4.40 17.96
CA ASN A 47 3.14 4.75 19.20
C ASN A 47 1.75 4.10 19.28
N TYR A 48 1.03 4.03 18.16
CA TYR A 48 -0.26 3.36 18.10
C TYR A 48 -0.11 1.84 18.34
N LEU A 49 0.85 1.19 17.69
CA LEU A 49 1.15 -0.22 17.92
C LEU A 49 1.46 -0.49 19.41
N LYS A 50 2.40 0.28 19.98
CA LYS A 50 2.88 0.11 21.36
C LYS A 50 1.79 0.32 22.41
N ASN A 51 0.95 1.34 22.24
CA ASN A 51 0.01 1.76 23.28
C ASN A 51 -1.42 1.26 23.08
N VAL A 52 -1.83 1.01 21.84
CA VAL A 52 -3.20 0.60 21.51
C VAL A 52 -3.24 -0.87 21.14
N MET A 53 -2.53 -1.28 20.08
CA MET A 53 -2.57 -2.68 19.62
C MET A 53 -1.99 -3.65 20.67
N HIS A 54 -0.86 -3.30 21.28
CA HIS A 54 -0.23 -4.07 22.35
C HIS A 54 -0.60 -3.56 23.75
N GLY A 55 -1.64 -2.71 23.88
CA GLY A 55 -2.04 -2.14 25.16
C GLY A 55 -2.39 -3.20 26.22
N GLN A 56 -3.04 -4.30 25.80
CA GLN A 56 -3.40 -5.43 26.66
C GLN A 56 -2.18 -6.28 27.08
N LYS A 57 -1.19 -6.41 26.20
CA LYS A 57 0.02 -7.21 26.42
C LYS A 57 1.22 -6.53 25.76
N ARG A 58 1.85 -5.63 26.49
CA ARG A 58 3.00 -4.87 25.99
C ARG A 58 4.15 -5.79 25.59
N ALA A 59 4.73 -5.54 24.42
CA ALA A 59 5.99 -6.16 24.05
C ALA A 59 7.10 -5.69 24.97
N THR A 60 8.11 -6.52 25.16
CA THR A 60 9.33 -6.16 25.87
C THR A 60 10.15 -5.17 25.05
N HIS A 61 10.16 -5.33 23.73
CA HIS A 61 10.86 -4.46 22.79
C HIS A 61 10.02 -4.23 21.53
N GLU A 62 9.94 -2.97 21.09
CA GLU A 62 9.32 -2.53 19.84
C GLU A 62 10.40 -1.89 18.94
N MET A 63 11.27 -2.71 18.35
CA MET A 63 12.34 -2.21 17.49
C MET A 63 11.79 -1.88 16.10
N TYR A 64 12.17 -0.75 15.52
CA TYR A 64 11.63 -0.34 14.22
C TYR A 64 12.63 0.36 13.33
N ALA A 65 12.33 0.36 12.03
CA ALA A 65 12.99 1.18 11.03
C ALA A 65 11.95 1.78 10.09
N TRP A 66 12.23 2.96 9.56
CA TRP A 66 11.37 3.63 8.58
C TRP A 66 12.20 4.22 7.44
N ARG A 67 11.60 4.28 6.25
CA ARG A 67 12.18 4.86 5.04
C ARG A 67 11.07 5.56 4.27
N CYS A 68 11.25 6.82 3.93
CA CYS A 68 10.26 7.63 3.21
C CYS A 68 10.92 8.40 2.08
N MET A 69 10.29 8.40 0.91
CA MET A 69 10.63 9.31 -0.17
C MET A 69 10.03 10.67 0.15
N VAL A 70 10.87 11.68 0.29
CA VAL A 70 10.43 13.03 0.66
C VAL A 70 10.90 14.05 -0.37
N LEU A 71 10.11 15.10 -0.53
CA LEU A 71 10.47 16.23 -1.38
C LEU A 71 11.61 17.02 -0.74
N LYS A 72 12.68 17.29 -1.49
CA LYS A 72 13.78 18.14 -1.06
C LYS A 72 13.28 19.56 -0.79
N GLN A 73 13.89 20.23 0.18
CA GLN A 73 13.48 21.58 0.57
C GLN A 73 13.55 22.55 -0.62
N GLY A 74 12.48 23.35 -0.80
CA GLY A 74 12.40 24.34 -1.88
C GLY A 74 12.09 23.78 -3.27
N LYS A 75 11.76 22.49 -3.37
CA LYS A 75 11.30 21.85 -4.61
C LYS A 75 9.78 21.79 -4.71
N THR A 76 9.26 21.56 -5.91
CA THR A 76 7.80 21.54 -6.18
C THR A 76 7.27 20.13 -6.39
N GLY A 77 8.14 19.16 -6.68
CA GLY A 77 7.79 17.78 -7.01
C GLY A 77 7.44 17.58 -8.48
N LEU A 78 7.46 18.64 -9.30
CA LEU A 78 7.17 18.60 -10.73
C LEU A 78 8.44 18.46 -11.58
N GLY A 79 9.62 18.69 -11.01
CA GLY A 79 10.91 18.64 -11.69
C GLY A 79 11.51 17.24 -11.89
N GLY A 80 10.76 16.18 -11.57
CA GLY A 80 11.19 14.78 -11.67
C GLY A 80 11.83 14.23 -10.38
N GLU A 81 12.38 13.02 -10.49
CA GLU A 81 12.87 12.22 -9.34
C GLU A 81 14.00 12.89 -8.56
N GLU A 82 14.83 13.70 -9.21
CA GLU A 82 15.94 14.43 -8.59
C GLU A 82 15.49 15.45 -7.53
N GLU A 83 14.21 15.83 -7.52
CA GLU A 83 13.63 16.68 -6.49
C GLU A 83 13.31 15.93 -5.19
N PHE A 84 13.43 14.61 -5.18
CA PHE A 84 13.14 13.77 -4.03
C PHE A 84 14.42 13.18 -3.42
N GLU A 85 14.35 12.85 -2.14
CA GLU A 85 15.39 12.12 -1.41
C GLU A 85 14.77 11.08 -0.48
N VAL A 86 15.51 10.02 -0.18
CA VAL A 86 15.08 9.04 0.83
C VAL A 86 15.58 9.47 2.20
N LYS A 87 14.66 9.76 3.11
CA LYS A 87 14.97 9.88 4.55
C LYS A 87 14.67 8.57 5.24
N GLN A 88 15.48 8.23 6.23
CA GLN A 88 15.36 6.98 6.97
C GLN A 88 15.87 7.09 8.39
N GLY A 89 15.35 6.26 9.29
CA GLY A 89 15.75 6.19 10.70
C GLY A 89 15.39 4.85 11.33
N ASN A 90 15.98 4.53 12.48
CA ASN A 90 15.71 3.31 13.23
C ASN A 90 15.88 3.51 14.74
N GLU A 91 15.26 2.64 15.55
CA GLU A 91 15.31 2.66 17.02
C GLU A 91 15.15 1.24 17.57
N ASP A 92 16.02 0.84 18.51
CA ASP A 92 16.13 -0.52 19.04
C ASP A 92 15.13 -0.82 20.16
N ASP A 93 14.63 0.19 20.89
CA ASP A 93 13.77 0.03 22.08
C ASP A 93 14.36 -0.99 23.10
N GLY A 94 15.67 -0.93 23.32
CA GLY A 94 16.41 -1.80 24.23
C GLY A 94 16.90 -3.14 23.65
N GLU A 95 16.38 -3.57 22.48
CA GLU A 95 16.88 -4.74 21.75
C GLU A 95 18.07 -4.34 20.88
N LYS A 96 19.25 -4.19 21.51
CA LYS A 96 20.46 -3.67 20.85
C LYS A 96 20.74 -4.37 19.51
N PHE A 97 20.96 -3.55 18.49
CA PHE A 97 21.23 -3.90 17.09
C PHE A 97 20.05 -4.52 16.33
N GLY A 98 18.87 -4.64 16.94
CA GLY A 98 17.68 -5.21 16.30
C GLY A 98 17.15 -4.34 15.16
N SER A 99 17.00 -3.04 15.39
CA SER A 99 16.44 -2.09 14.43
C SER A 99 17.31 -1.88 13.19
N ALA A 100 18.63 -1.99 13.35
CA ALA A 100 19.57 -2.00 12.24
C ALA A 100 19.36 -3.21 11.32
N ARG A 101 18.94 -4.37 11.87
CA ARG A 101 18.54 -5.53 11.06
C ARG A 101 17.26 -5.25 10.30
N VAL A 102 16.25 -4.65 10.95
CA VAL A 102 15.00 -4.25 10.29
C VAL A 102 15.27 -3.31 9.12
N MET A 103 16.09 -2.27 9.32
CA MET A 103 16.51 -1.35 8.26
C MET A 103 17.18 -2.07 7.09
N LYS A 104 18.13 -2.98 7.36
CA LYS A 104 18.81 -3.77 6.32
C LYS A 104 17.80 -4.58 5.50
N ILE A 105 16.80 -5.17 6.14
CA ILE A 105 15.75 -5.93 5.45
C ILE A 105 14.86 -5.02 4.60
N MET A 106 14.44 -3.87 5.13
CA MET A 106 13.65 -2.90 4.34
C MET A 106 14.39 -2.43 3.09
N GLN A 107 15.70 -2.18 3.20
CA GLN A 107 16.54 -1.82 2.05
C GLN A 107 16.64 -2.97 1.05
N ALA A 108 16.87 -4.19 1.52
CA ALA A 108 17.00 -5.37 0.66
C ALA A 108 15.71 -5.73 -0.09
N GLU A 109 14.54 -5.55 0.56
CA GLU A 109 13.23 -5.81 -0.05
C GLU A 109 12.65 -4.58 -0.78
N GLY A 110 13.39 -3.46 -0.85
CA GLY A 110 13.00 -2.27 -1.59
C GLY A 110 11.81 -1.50 -0.98
N VAL A 111 11.51 -1.70 0.30
CA VAL A 111 10.34 -1.07 0.95
C VAL A 111 10.65 0.38 1.31
N ILE A 112 9.81 1.30 0.82
CA ILE A 112 9.82 2.74 1.09
C ILE A 112 8.40 3.20 1.44
N ASP A 113 8.27 4.43 1.93
CA ASP A 113 7.05 5.04 2.44
C ASP A 113 6.34 4.17 3.50
N ALA A 114 7.18 3.59 4.36
CA ALA A 114 6.75 2.66 5.38
C ALA A 114 7.62 2.73 6.64
N VAL A 115 7.02 2.27 7.73
CA VAL A 115 7.70 1.86 8.95
C VAL A 115 7.44 0.38 9.21
N VAL A 116 8.49 -0.37 9.53
CA VAL A 116 8.39 -1.77 9.95
C VAL A 116 8.82 -1.86 11.40
N VAL A 117 7.92 -2.39 12.24
CA VAL A 117 8.16 -2.61 13.66
C VAL A 117 8.21 -4.10 13.91
N VAL A 118 9.28 -4.58 14.54
CA VAL A 118 9.37 -5.95 15.06
C VAL A 118 9.16 -5.89 16.56
N SER A 119 8.11 -6.54 17.02
CA SER A 119 7.71 -6.61 18.42
C SER A 119 8.21 -7.93 19.00
N ARG A 120 8.93 -7.86 20.12
CA ARG A 120 9.40 -9.03 20.86
C ARG A 120 8.79 -9.07 22.26
N TRP A 121 8.18 -10.19 22.61
CA TRP A 121 7.86 -10.53 24.00
C TRP A 121 8.94 -11.47 24.54
N TYR A 122 9.66 -11.06 25.59
CA TYR A 122 10.72 -11.85 26.18
C TYR A 122 10.16 -13.04 26.97
N GLY A 123 10.72 -14.23 26.73
CA GLY A 123 10.25 -15.48 27.32
C GLY A 123 10.89 -15.88 28.64
N GLY A 124 11.88 -15.12 29.13
CA GLY A 124 12.68 -15.51 30.31
C GLY A 124 14.05 -16.09 29.97
N GLU A 125 14.27 -16.58 28.75
CA GLU A 125 15.55 -17.15 28.31
C GLU A 125 16.30 -16.28 27.27
N MET A 126 17.61 -16.13 27.46
CA MET A 126 18.47 -15.38 26.54
C MET A 126 18.69 -16.16 25.24
N LEU A 127 18.13 -15.65 24.14
CA LEU A 127 18.28 -16.29 22.82
C LEU A 127 19.68 -16.09 22.19
N GLY A 128 20.50 -15.17 22.73
CA GLY A 128 21.80 -14.84 22.15
C GLY A 128 21.64 -14.32 20.71
N PRO A 129 22.51 -14.73 19.77
CA PRO A 129 22.43 -14.32 18.36
C PRO A 129 21.18 -14.82 17.62
N ALA A 130 20.52 -15.89 18.08
CA ALA A 130 19.38 -16.49 17.38
C ALA A 130 18.20 -15.50 17.22
N ARG A 131 18.04 -14.56 18.15
CA ARG A 131 17.00 -13.52 18.06
C ARG A 131 17.13 -12.65 16.81
N PHE A 132 18.35 -12.40 16.33
CA PHE A 132 18.55 -11.57 15.14
C PHE A 132 18.02 -12.27 13.89
N ASN A 133 18.13 -13.60 13.82
CA ASN A 133 17.53 -14.36 12.73
C ASN A 133 16.01 -14.23 12.76
N HIS A 134 15.37 -14.34 13.93
CA HIS A 134 13.92 -14.18 14.07
C HIS A 134 13.45 -12.76 13.68
N ILE A 135 14.20 -11.73 14.11
CA ILE A 135 13.94 -10.33 13.72
C ILE A 135 14.00 -10.18 12.20
N GLU A 136 15.06 -10.71 11.56
CA GLU A 136 15.24 -10.62 10.11
C GLU A 136 14.15 -11.39 9.34
N ILE A 137 13.72 -12.56 9.83
CA ILE A 137 12.64 -13.35 9.21
C ILE A 137 11.32 -12.59 9.30
N CYS A 138 10.90 -12.18 10.50
CA CYS A 138 9.64 -11.45 10.67
C CYS A 138 9.62 -10.16 9.85
N ALA A 139 10.69 -9.37 9.90
CA ALA A 139 10.80 -8.14 9.11
C ALA A 139 10.66 -8.41 7.60
N ARG A 140 11.30 -9.49 7.11
CA ARG A 140 11.27 -9.84 5.68
C ARG A 140 9.88 -10.26 5.22
N GLU A 141 9.20 -11.08 6.01
CA GLU A 141 7.83 -11.49 5.72
C GLU A 141 6.88 -10.29 5.68
N ALA A 142 6.96 -9.40 6.68
CA ALA A 142 6.15 -8.19 6.71
C ALA A 142 6.46 -7.26 5.52
N CYS A 143 7.74 -7.07 5.15
CA CYS A 143 8.14 -6.27 3.99
C CYS A 143 7.56 -6.83 2.67
N ARG A 144 7.64 -8.15 2.46
CA ARG A 144 7.12 -8.78 1.25
C ARG A 144 5.61 -8.67 1.15
N ALA A 145 4.91 -8.93 2.25
CA ALA A 145 3.46 -8.78 2.31
C ALA A 145 3.02 -7.31 2.12
N PHE A 146 3.78 -6.36 2.68
CA PHE A 146 3.55 -4.92 2.48
C PHE A 146 3.66 -4.56 1.00
N ARG A 147 4.76 -4.94 0.34
CA ARG A 147 5.00 -4.63 -1.07
C ARG A 147 3.91 -5.19 -1.98
N LEU A 148 3.47 -6.44 -1.73
CA LEU A 148 2.39 -7.05 -2.50
C LEU A 148 1.06 -6.30 -2.35
N ARG A 149 0.74 -5.85 -1.13
CA ARG A 149 -0.50 -5.09 -0.88
C ARG A 149 -0.44 -3.68 -1.46
N ASP A 150 0.71 -3.03 -1.36
CA ASP A 150 0.97 -1.73 -1.98
C ASP A 150 0.78 -1.79 -3.50
N GLU A 151 1.36 -2.80 -4.15
CA GLU A 151 1.23 -3.07 -5.58
C GLU A 151 -0.23 -3.36 -5.98
N ILE A 152 -0.98 -4.13 -5.18
CA ILE A 152 -2.40 -4.39 -5.42
C ILE A 152 -3.24 -3.11 -5.31
N GLU A 153 -2.98 -2.27 -4.31
CA GLU A 153 -3.68 -0.99 -4.13
C GLU A 153 -3.48 -0.07 -5.33
N GLU A 154 -2.25 0.02 -5.86
CA GLU A 154 -1.92 0.80 -7.06
C GLU A 154 -2.61 0.27 -8.31
N GLU A 155 -2.57 -1.05 -8.54
CA GLU A 155 -3.21 -1.69 -9.68
C GLU A 155 -4.74 -1.56 -9.62
N VAL A 156 -5.34 -1.65 -8.42
CA VAL A 156 -6.78 -1.41 -8.22
C VAL A 156 -7.15 0.06 -8.48
N ALA A 157 -6.32 1.01 -8.07
CA ALA A 157 -6.53 2.43 -8.36
C ALA A 157 -6.47 2.69 -9.87
N THR A 158 -5.51 2.09 -10.57
CA THR A 158 -5.40 2.13 -12.02
C THR A 158 -6.63 1.53 -12.69
N LEU A 159 -7.07 0.35 -12.23
CA LEU A 159 -8.25 -0.33 -12.74
C LEU A 159 -9.51 0.55 -12.61
N ARG A 160 -9.69 1.23 -11.48
CA ARG A 160 -10.80 2.18 -11.25
C ARG A 160 -10.80 3.30 -12.28
N SER A 161 -9.65 3.93 -12.50
CA SER A 161 -9.49 5.00 -13.49
C SER A 161 -9.80 4.51 -14.91
N LEU A 162 -9.31 3.32 -15.28
CA LEU A 162 -9.60 2.73 -16.59
C LEU A 162 -11.09 2.42 -16.77
N ASP A 163 -11.78 1.96 -15.72
CA ASP A 163 -13.22 1.72 -15.76
C ASP A 163 -14.03 3.02 -15.97
N ASP A 164 -13.64 4.12 -15.34
CA ASP A 164 -14.28 5.43 -15.54
C ASP A 164 -14.02 5.99 -16.95
N ILE A 165 -12.79 5.83 -17.48
CA ILE A 165 -12.45 6.17 -18.88
C ILE A 165 -13.31 5.34 -19.84
N LEU A 166 -13.40 4.03 -19.61
CA LEU A 166 -14.17 3.12 -20.45
C LEU A 166 -15.67 3.44 -20.44
N ALA A 167 -16.22 3.83 -19.29
CA ALA A 167 -17.60 4.28 -19.18
C ALA A 167 -17.86 5.54 -20.04
N THR A 168 -16.96 6.53 -19.95
CA THR A 168 -17.04 7.76 -20.75
C THR A 168 -16.99 7.46 -22.26
N LEU A 169 -16.04 6.65 -22.71
CA LEU A 169 -15.89 6.30 -24.12
C LEU A 169 -17.08 5.50 -24.66
N ARG A 170 -17.67 4.61 -23.85
CA ARG A 170 -18.88 3.87 -24.25
C ARG A 170 -20.07 4.81 -24.44
N SER A 171 -20.22 5.81 -23.57
CA SER A 171 -21.25 6.85 -23.71
C SER A 171 -21.05 7.66 -25.00
N GLU A 172 -19.82 8.07 -25.29
CA GLU A 172 -19.48 8.76 -26.55
C GLU A 172 -19.80 7.90 -27.78
N LEU A 173 -19.42 6.61 -27.77
CA LEU A 173 -19.72 5.70 -28.87
C LEU A 173 -21.22 5.55 -29.10
N ALA A 174 -22.03 5.47 -28.03
CA ALA A 174 -23.49 5.39 -28.13
C ALA A 174 -24.07 6.66 -28.77
N ALA A 175 -23.60 7.84 -28.35
CA ALA A 175 -24.01 9.13 -28.92
C ALA A 175 -23.67 9.23 -30.42
N VAL A 176 -22.48 8.79 -30.83
CA VAL A 176 -22.05 8.81 -32.24
C VAL A 176 -22.88 7.85 -33.10
N LYS A 177 -23.32 6.71 -32.57
CA LYS A 177 -24.09 5.71 -33.31
C LYS A 177 -25.58 6.05 -33.49
N SER A 178 -26.08 7.15 -32.88
CA SER A 178 -27.48 7.59 -33.00
C SER A 178 -28.50 6.47 -32.76
N GLN A 179 -28.20 5.53 -31.86
CA GLN A 179 -29.16 4.55 -31.37
C GLN A 179 -29.69 5.05 -30.03
N PRO A 180 -30.98 5.40 -29.90
CA PRO A 180 -31.63 5.54 -28.61
C PRO A 180 -31.91 4.13 -28.10
N GLU A 181 -30.87 3.40 -27.73
CA GLU A 181 -31.06 2.21 -26.90
C GLU A 181 -30.66 2.57 -25.48
N GLU A 182 -31.62 2.41 -24.58
CA GLU A 182 -31.38 2.13 -23.17
C GLU A 182 -30.46 0.91 -23.07
N ALA A 183 -29.16 1.11 -23.27
CA ALA A 183 -28.16 0.10 -22.99
C ALA A 183 -28.15 -0.10 -21.48
N LYS A 184 -28.99 -1.02 -21.00
CA LYS A 184 -28.87 -1.65 -19.68
C LYS A 184 -27.50 -2.32 -19.64
N THR A 185 -26.48 -1.55 -19.33
CA THR A 185 -25.14 -2.03 -19.04
C THR A 185 -25.20 -2.66 -17.65
N ASN A 186 -25.77 -3.87 -17.58
CA ASN A 186 -25.73 -4.71 -16.38
C ASN A 186 -24.31 -5.28 -16.13
N ALA A 187 -23.27 -4.59 -16.63
CA ALA A 187 -21.89 -4.88 -16.29
C ALA A 187 -21.65 -4.36 -14.87
N LYS A 188 -21.92 -5.25 -13.91
CA LYS A 188 -21.63 -5.00 -12.49
C LYS A 188 -20.19 -4.52 -12.38
N LYS A 189 -19.97 -3.33 -11.80
CA LYS A 189 -18.62 -2.81 -11.53
C LYS A 189 -17.83 -3.88 -10.77
N PRO A 190 -16.53 -4.06 -11.05
CA PRO A 190 -15.71 -4.98 -10.28
C PRO A 190 -15.83 -4.69 -8.79
N ASP A 191 -15.89 -5.75 -7.99
CA ASP A 191 -15.80 -5.63 -6.54
C ASP A 191 -14.35 -5.29 -6.18
N TYR A 192 -14.07 -4.00 -6.05
CA TYR A 192 -12.73 -3.52 -5.73
C TYR A 192 -12.29 -3.91 -4.32
N ASP A 193 -13.23 -4.05 -3.38
CA ASP A 193 -12.89 -4.40 -2.00
C ASP A 193 -12.41 -5.85 -1.95
N ALA A 194 -13.05 -6.75 -2.72
CA ALA A 194 -12.57 -8.12 -2.91
C ALA A 194 -11.20 -8.19 -3.62
N LEU A 195 -10.88 -7.24 -4.50
CA LEU A 195 -9.55 -7.16 -5.13
C LEU A 195 -8.49 -6.64 -4.16
N LEU A 196 -8.80 -5.65 -3.32
CA LEU A 196 -7.88 -5.15 -2.29
C LEU A 196 -7.54 -6.22 -1.24
N ALA A 197 -8.46 -7.14 -0.98
CA ALA A 197 -8.27 -8.24 -0.04
C ALA A 197 -7.49 -9.45 -0.62
N THR A 198 -7.21 -9.48 -1.92
CA THR A 198 -6.54 -10.62 -2.57
C THR A 198 -5.04 -10.64 -2.27
N SER A 199 -4.40 -11.81 -2.41
CA SER A 199 -2.94 -11.94 -2.48
C SER A 199 -2.44 -12.19 -3.91
N ASP A 200 -3.35 -12.42 -4.87
CA ASP A 200 -3.03 -12.65 -6.28
C ASP A 200 -2.94 -11.34 -7.06
N VAL A 201 -1.77 -10.70 -7.02
CA VAL A 201 -1.48 -9.48 -7.79
C VAL A 201 -1.62 -9.69 -9.31
N ASN A 202 -1.32 -10.90 -9.80
CA ASN A 202 -1.41 -11.22 -11.23
C ASN A 202 -2.86 -11.25 -11.72
N LYS A 203 -3.82 -11.59 -10.85
CA LYS A 203 -5.25 -11.42 -11.15
C LYS A 203 -5.61 -9.96 -11.39
N VAL A 204 -5.14 -9.04 -10.54
CA VAL A 204 -5.44 -7.60 -10.69
C VAL A 204 -4.82 -7.05 -11.97
N ARG A 205 -3.55 -7.38 -12.25
CA ARG A 205 -2.85 -7.03 -13.50
C ARG A 205 -3.57 -7.49 -14.76
N ARG A 206 -4.08 -8.74 -14.75
CA ARG A 206 -4.87 -9.26 -15.88
C ARG A 206 -6.14 -8.45 -16.11
N LEU A 207 -6.78 -7.95 -15.05
CA LEU A 207 -7.95 -7.07 -15.17
C LEU A 207 -7.57 -5.70 -15.75
N VAL A 208 -6.47 -5.11 -15.28
CA VAL A 208 -5.94 -3.85 -15.82
C VAL A 208 -5.67 -3.97 -17.31
N ALA A 209 -4.89 -4.98 -17.74
CA ALA A 209 -4.60 -5.22 -19.15
C ALA A 209 -5.87 -5.47 -19.99
N ALA A 210 -6.88 -6.15 -19.42
CA ALA A 210 -8.16 -6.34 -20.09
C ALA A 210 -8.91 -5.00 -20.30
N ARG A 211 -8.84 -4.06 -19.35
CA ARG A 211 -9.45 -2.73 -19.49
C ARG A 211 -8.72 -1.85 -20.49
N GLU A 212 -7.40 -1.88 -20.51
CA GLU A 212 -6.60 -1.17 -21.52
C GLU A 212 -6.99 -1.61 -22.94
N LYS A 213 -7.06 -2.94 -23.18
CA LYS A 213 -7.50 -3.50 -24.47
C LYS A 213 -8.95 -3.10 -24.81
N ALA A 214 -9.85 -3.10 -23.83
CA ALA A 214 -11.23 -2.67 -24.04
C ALA A 214 -11.31 -1.19 -24.44
N ILE A 215 -10.54 -0.31 -23.77
CA ILE A 215 -10.44 1.11 -24.12
C ILE A 215 -9.94 1.28 -25.56
N GLN A 216 -8.86 0.58 -25.94
CA GLN A 216 -8.33 0.63 -27.31
C GLN A 216 -9.39 0.21 -28.33
N SER A 217 -10.12 -0.89 -28.08
CA SER A 217 -11.19 -1.36 -28.96
C SER A 217 -12.34 -0.36 -29.11
N VAL A 218 -12.76 0.29 -28.00
CA VAL A 218 -13.83 1.29 -28.04
C VAL A 218 -13.38 2.54 -28.78
N LYS A 219 -12.15 3.03 -28.55
CA LYS A 219 -11.57 4.16 -29.29
C LYS A 219 -11.55 3.90 -30.80
N MET A 220 -11.10 2.73 -31.24
CA MET A 220 -11.13 2.34 -32.66
C MET A 220 -12.56 2.31 -33.22
N SER A 221 -13.52 1.85 -32.43
CA SER A 221 -14.94 1.82 -32.84
C SER A 221 -15.54 3.22 -32.99
N ILE A 222 -15.17 4.17 -32.12
CA ILE A 222 -15.58 5.58 -32.21
C ILE A 222 -14.99 6.20 -33.48
N GLN A 223 -13.69 6.03 -33.73
CA GLN A 223 -13.02 6.54 -34.92
C GLN A 223 -13.68 6.03 -36.21
N LYS A 224 -13.95 4.73 -36.28
CA LYS A 224 -14.63 4.12 -37.43
C LYS A 224 -16.04 4.68 -37.63
N SER A 225 -16.80 4.85 -36.54
CA SER A 225 -18.17 5.39 -36.61
C SER A 225 -18.20 6.86 -37.04
N LYS A 226 -17.20 7.66 -36.63
CA LYS A 226 -17.04 9.06 -37.08
C LYS A 226 -16.61 9.17 -38.56
N ALA A 227 -15.82 8.21 -39.06
CA ALA A 227 -15.33 8.20 -40.45
C ALA A 227 -16.38 7.72 -41.48
N GLN A 228 -17.44 7.01 -41.04
CA GLN A 228 -18.59 6.62 -41.87
C GLN A 228 -19.87 7.29 -41.34
N PRO A 229 -20.03 8.62 -41.47
CA PRO A 229 -21.30 9.25 -41.11
C PRO A 229 -22.40 8.63 -41.97
N ASN A 230 -23.50 8.19 -41.33
CA ASN A 230 -24.64 7.51 -41.95
C ASN A 230 -24.88 7.98 -43.39
N LYS A 231 -24.69 7.08 -44.37
CA LYS A 231 -25.23 7.27 -45.72
C LYS A 231 -26.76 7.30 -45.56
N LYS A 232 -27.33 8.50 -45.55
CA LYS A 232 -28.76 8.72 -45.78
C LYS A 232 -29.12 8.28 -47.19
#